data_AF-A0A5C6DMZ7-F1
#
_entry.id   AF-A0A5C6DMZ7-F1
#
_cell.length_a   1.000
_cell.length_b   1.000
_cell.length_c   1.000
_cell.angle_alpha   90.00
_cell.angle_beta   90.00
_cell.angle_gamma   90.00
#
_symmetry.space_group_name_H-M   'P 1'
#
loop_
_entity.id
_entity.type
_entity.pdbx_description
1 polymer ?
#
loop_
_entity_poly.entity_id
_entity_poly.type
_entity_poly.pdbx_seq_one_letter_code
_entity_poly.pdbx_strand_id
1 'polypeptide(L)'
;MFERNDRIEFHYPITTHVRYFTSQIAMRPRRLVVYQLRDLVAEPLTPIEYLNRPYVRRSRWLVRGTETGKDHPQQFYLGCSPEFRAPSQLRVALYRPDAIRPSKLLLRPFGPTVHDRDALRRWIHRHHDDDFDGLELRIFADDLYLHSNYEKPPF
;
A
#
# COMPACT_ATOMS: atom_id res chain seq x y z
N MET A 1 -4.13 16.69 3.03
CA MET A 1 -4.16 15.22 3.25
C MET A 1 -4.78 14.99 4.62
N PHE A 2 -5.50 13.89 4.88
CA PHE A 2 -6.29 13.76 6.12
C PHE A 2 -5.45 13.85 7.39
N GLU A 3 -5.97 14.55 8.38
CA GLU A 3 -5.38 14.76 9.69
C GLU A 3 -6.10 13.96 10.78
N ARG A 4 -5.51 13.93 11.97
CA ARG A 4 -6.12 13.28 13.12
C ARG A 4 -7.43 13.97 13.49
N ASN A 5 -8.45 13.17 13.77
CA ASN A 5 -9.84 13.55 14.05
C ASN A 5 -10.67 14.01 12.84
N ASP A 6 -10.11 14.00 11.63
CA ASP A 6 -10.92 14.18 10.42
C ASP A 6 -12.01 13.12 10.33
N ARG A 7 -13.18 13.55 9.88
CA ARG A 7 -14.31 12.66 9.56
C ARG A 7 -14.35 12.47 8.07
N ILE A 8 -14.15 11.24 7.61
CA ILE A 8 -14.17 10.91 6.19
C ILE A 8 -15.29 9.91 5.90
N GLU A 9 -15.94 10.09 4.75
CA GLU A 9 -16.92 9.17 4.21
C GLU A 9 -16.46 8.70 2.83
N PHE A 10 -16.48 7.38 2.60
CA PHE A 10 -16.00 6.78 1.36
C PHE A 10 -16.60 5.39 1.13
N HIS A 11 -16.59 4.93 -0.12
CA HIS A 11 -17.03 3.59 -0.48
C HIS A 11 -15.85 2.63 -0.51
N TYR A 12 -15.93 1.56 0.27
CA TYR A 12 -14.86 0.56 0.35
C TYR A 12 -15.33 -0.81 -0.12
N PRO A 13 -14.50 -1.58 -0.86
CA PRO A 13 -14.88 -2.91 -1.30
C PRO A 13 -15.13 -3.83 -0.11
N ILE A 14 -16.03 -4.79 -0.30
CA ILE A 14 -16.27 -5.85 0.71
C ILE A 14 -15.06 -6.77 0.90
N THR A 15 -14.14 -6.82 -0.07
CA THR A 15 -12.88 -7.55 0.02
C THR A 15 -11.75 -6.80 -0.70
N THR A 16 -10.56 -6.82 -0.11
CA THR A 16 -9.35 -6.23 -0.71
C THR A 16 -8.39 -7.27 -1.24
N HIS A 17 -8.78 -8.55 -1.27
CA HIS A 17 -7.93 -9.60 -1.82
C HIS A 17 -7.76 -9.41 -3.33
N VAL A 18 -6.52 -9.37 -3.82
CA VAL A 18 -6.21 -9.05 -5.23
C VAL A 18 -6.93 -9.94 -6.25
N ARG A 19 -7.22 -11.21 -5.90
CA ARG A 19 -8.00 -12.14 -6.75
C ARG A 19 -9.43 -11.66 -7.05
N TYR A 20 -10.07 -11.02 -6.07
CA TYR A 20 -11.50 -10.71 -6.13
C TYR A 20 -11.77 -9.23 -6.38
N PHE A 21 -10.73 -8.40 -6.40
CA PHE A 21 -10.85 -6.97 -6.63
C PHE A 21 -11.04 -6.70 -8.13
N THR A 22 -12.29 -6.49 -8.54
CA THR A 22 -12.70 -6.17 -9.92
C THR A 22 -13.51 -4.87 -9.96
N SER A 23 -13.84 -4.37 -11.15
CA SER A 23 -14.71 -3.18 -11.31
C SER A 23 -16.16 -3.41 -10.85
N GLN A 24 -16.59 -4.66 -10.69
CA GLN A 24 -17.96 -5.04 -10.29
C GLN A 24 -18.05 -5.46 -8.82
N ILE A 25 -16.97 -5.31 -8.05
CA ILE A 25 -16.96 -5.69 -6.64
C ILE A 25 -17.99 -4.88 -5.85
N ALA A 26 -18.72 -5.55 -4.95
CA ALA A 26 -19.64 -4.87 -4.06
C ALA A 26 -18.90 -3.88 -3.15
N MET A 27 -19.46 -2.68 -3.03
CA MET A 27 -18.92 -1.59 -2.24
C MET A 27 -19.83 -1.31 -1.05
N ARG A 28 -19.27 -0.87 0.07
CA ARG A 28 -20.03 -0.43 1.24
C ARG A 28 -19.60 0.97 1.64
N PRO A 29 -20.55 1.87 1.99
CA PRO A 29 -20.21 3.15 2.57
C PRO A 29 -19.53 2.95 3.92
N ARG A 30 -18.53 3.77 4.20
CA ARG A 30 -17.73 3.78 5.42
C ARG A 30 -17.69 5.19 5.95
N ARG A 31 -17.81 5.34 7.27
CA ARG A 31 -17.67 6.62 7.98
C ARG A 31 -16.61 6.45 9.06
N LEU A 32 -15.47 7.11 8.88
CA LEU A 32 -14.28 6.90 9.69
C LEU A 32 -13.86 8.20 10.37
N VAL A 33 -13.55 8.13 11.66
CA VAL A 33 -12.77 9.16 12.35
C VAL A 33 -11.30 8.78 12.27
N VAL A 34 -10.50 9.61 11.59
CA VAL A 34 -9.09 9.32 11.28
C VAL A 34 -8.23 9.46 12.54
N TYR A 35 -7.34 8.50 12.77
CA TYR A 35 -6.31 8.56 13.79
C TYR A 35 -4.93 8.83 13.21
N GLN A 36 -4.65 8.15 12.11
CA GLN A 36 -3.36 8.20 11.44
C GLN A 36 -3.57 7.95 9.95
N LEU A 37 -2.75 8.60 9.15
CA LEU A 37 -2.60 8.31 7.74
C LEU A 37 -1.12 7.98 7.48
N ARG A 38 -0.87 6.79 6.97
CA ARG A 38 0.47 6.35 6.58
C ARG A 38 0.62 6.49 5.06
N ASP A 39 1.69 7.15 4.64
CA ASP A 39 2.10 7.21 3.24
C ASP A 39 3.12 6.09 2.97
N LEU A 40 2.73 5.02 2.28
CA LEU A 40 3.60 3.87 1.99
C LEU A 40 4.80 4.19 1.08
N VAL A 41 4.87 5.38 0.49
CA VAL A 41 6.08 5.83 -0.22
C VAL A 41 7.12 6.31 0.78
N ALA A 42 6.71 7.10 1.78
CA ALA A 42 7.60 7.67 2.80
C ALA A 42 7.85 6.73 3.99
N GLU A 43 6.83 5.95 4.36
CA GLU A 43 6.80 5.00 5.47
C GLU A 43 6.53 3.59 4.92
N PRO A 44 7.51 2.97 4.25
CA PRO A 44 7.32 1.70 3.57
C PRO A 44 7.10 0.55 4.55
N LEU A 45 6.47 -0.52 4.09
CA LEU A 45 6.22 -1.73 4.87
C LEU A 45 7.51 -2.48 5.17
N THR A 46 7.56 -3.06 6.37
CA THR A 46 8.53 -4.11 6.68
C THR A 46 8.16 -5.42 5.97
N PRO A 47 9.11 -6.36 5.83
CA PRO A 47 8.85 -7.70 5.33
C PRO A 47 7.72 -8.41 6.10
N ILE A 48 7.75 -8.34 7.43
CA ILE A 48 6.75 -8.98 8.30
C ILE A 48 5.36 -8.39 8.11
N GLU A 49 5.23 -7.06 8.04
CA GLU A 49 3.94 -6.41 7.75
C GLU A 49 3.35 -6.85 6.40
N TYR A 50 4.21 -7.05 5.40
CA TYR A 50 3.78 -7.55 4.10
C TYR A 50 3.34 -9.02 4.18
N LEU A 51 4.19 -9.88 4.75
CA LEU A 51 3.99 -11.34 4.85
C LEU A 51 2.75 -11.73 5.66
N ASN A 52 2.32 -10.89 6.62
CA ASN A 52 1.09 -11.12 7.38
C ASN A 52 -0.17 -11.10 6.48
N ARG A 53 -0.18 -10.32 5.39
CA ARG A 53 -1.34 -10.19 4.49
C ARG A 53 -0.92 -9.98 3.03
N PRO A 54 -0.23 -10.92 2.37
CA PRO A 54 0.48 -10.68 1.11
C PRO A 54 -0.47 -10.37 -0.06
N TYR A 55 -1.68 -10.92 -0.03
CA TYR A 55 -2.65 -10.78 -1.11
C TYR A 55 -3.61 -9.58 -0.98
N VAL A 56 -3.41 -8.71 0.01
CA VAL A 56 -4.17 -7.45 0.10
C VAL A 56 -3.73 -6.51 -1.01
N ARG A 57 -4.71 -5.91 -1.70
CA ARG A 57 -4.50 -4.80 -2.61
C ARG A 57 -4.11 -3.56 -1.80
N ARG A 58 -2.81 -3.28 -1.82
CA ARG A 58 -2.20 -2.14 -1.14
C ARG A 58 -2.07 -0.97 -2.12
N SER A 59 -2.34 0.22 -1.63
CA SER A 59 -2.10 1.50 -2.30
C SER A 59 -1.28 2.39 -1.38
N ARG A 60 -0.79 3.53 -1.90
CA ARG A 60 0.02 4.49 -1.13
C ARG A 60 -0.57 4.87 0.22
N TRP A 61 -1.86 5.19 0.27
CA TRP A 61 -2.46 5.75 1.47
C TRP A 61 -3.15 4.69 2.31
N LEU A 62 -2.60 4.42 3.49
CA LEU A 62 -3.20 3.55 4.50
C LEU A 62 -3.75 4.41 5.63
N VAL A 63 -5.08 4.55 5.69
CA VAL A 63 -5.74 5.25 6.79
C VAL A 63 -6.05 4.27 7.91
N ARG A 64 -5.82 4.70 9.16
CA ARG A 64 -6.26 4.02 10.37
C ARG A 64 -7.21 4.92 11.14
N GLY A 65 -8.32 4.38 11.60
CA GLY A 65 -9.32 5.14 12.33
C GLY A 65 -10.38 4.24 12.94
N THR A 66 -11.37 4.83 13.59
CA THR A 66 -12.52 4.10 14.14
C THR A 66 -13.76 4.42 13.32
N GLU A 67 -14.45 3.37 12.87
CA GLU A 67 -15.69 3.50 12.12
C GLU A 67 -16.83 3.82 13.09
N THR A 68 -17.74 4.73 12.71
CA THR A 68 -18.90 5.06 13.54
C THR A 68 -19.69 3.80 13.89
N GLY A 69 -19.85 3.53 15.20
CA GLY A 69 -20.52 2.34 15.70
C GLY A 69 -19.63 1.10 15.86
N LYS A 70 -18.31 1.23 15.76
CA LYS A 70 -17.34 0.19 16.11
C LYS A 70 -16.41 0.66 17.22
N ASP A 71 -16.00 -0.29 18.06
CA ASP A 71 -15.11 0.00 19.21
C ASP A 71 -13.63 -0.25 18.91
N HIS A 72 -13.31 -0.90 17.78
CA HIS A 72 -11.94 -1.24 17.42
C HIS A 72 -11.45 -0.43 16.21
N PRO A 73 -10.18 0.03 16.22
CA PRO A 73 -9.59 0.68 15.07
C PRO A 73 -9.53 -0.26 13.86
N GLN A 74 -9.84 0.29 12.69
CA GLN A 74 -9.75 -0.38 11.40
C GLN A 74 -8.73 0.32 10.51
N GLN A 75 -8.26 -0.41 9.50
CA GLN A 75 -7.29 0.08 8.52
C GLN A 75 -7.85 -0.08 7.11
N PHE A 76 -7.67 0.95 6.28
CA PHE A 76 -8.15 0.98 4.91
C PHE A 76 -7.07 1.52 3.97
N TYR A 77 -6.73 0.76 2.94
CA TYR A 77 -5.94 1.28 1.82
C TYR A 77 -6.85 2.12 0.93
N LEU A 78 -6.79 3.44 1.05
CA LEU A 78 -7.74 4.38 0.42
C LEU A 78 -7.79 4.23 -1.11
N GLY A 79 -6.69 3.85 -1.76
CA GLY A 79 -6.66 3.61 -3.20
C GLY A 79 -7.51 2.44 -3.69
N CYS A 80 -8.08 1.63 -2.77
CA CYS A 80 -9.11 0.65 -3.07
C CYS A 80 -10.53 1.27 -3.16
N SER A 81 -10.69 2.52 -2.73
CA SER A 81 -11.93 3.28 -2.87
C SER A 81 -11.98 3.96 -4.25
N PRO A 82 -13.18 4.21 -4.81
CA PRO A 82 -13.34 4.98 -6.04
C PRO A 82 -12.89 6.43 -5.89
N GLU A 83 -13.14 7.04 -4.73
CA GLU A 83 -12.89 8.45 -4.43
C GLU A 83 -11.39 8.78 -4.35
N PHE A 84 -10.57 7.82 -3.90
CA PHE A 84 -9.14 8.00 -3.70
C PHE A 84 -8.31 7.06 -4.56
N ARG A 85 -8.88 6.58 -5.67
CA ARG A 85 -8.30 5.55 -6.52
C ARG A 85 -6.83 5.84 -6.81
N ALA A 86 -5.98 4.88 -6.50
CA ALA A 86 -4.54 4.98 -6.66
C ALA A 86 -3.98 3.73 -7.35
N PRO A 87 -2.80 3.82 -7.98
CA PRO A 87 -2.02 2.64 -8.31
C PRO A 87 -1.86 1.70 -7.11
N SER A 88 -1.74 0.42 -7.40
CA SER A 88 -1.53 -0.63 -6.38
C SER A 88 -0.29 -1.47 -6.71
N GLN A 89 0.68 -0.84 -7.38
CA GLN A 89 1.98 -1.45 -7.64
C GLN A 89 2.84 -1.36 -6.38
N LEU A 90 3.65 -2.39 -6.15
CA LEU A 90 4.60 -2.43 -5.03
C LEU A 90 6.02 -2.59 -5.57
N ARG A 91 7.00 -2.01 -4.89
CA ARG A 91 8.43 -2.22 -5.14
C ARG A 91 9.15 -2.60 -3.86
N VAL A 92 10.33 -3.19 -4.06
CA VAL A 92 11.24 -3.59 -3.00
C VAL A 92 12.52 -2.77 -3.10
N ALA A 93 12.95 -2.23 -1.97
CA ALA A 93 14.19 -1.47 -1.88
C ALA A 93 14.89 -1.68 -0.55
N LEU A 94 16.17 -1.32 -0.53
CA LEU A 94 17.00 -1.25 0.65
C LEU A 94 17.05 0.19 1.15
N TYR A 95 16.90 0.36 2.46
CA TYR A 95 16.93 1.63 3.16
C TYR A 95 18.06 1.62 4.17
N ARG A 96 18.69 2.78 4.40
CA ARG A 96 19.46 2.93 5.64
C ARG A 96 18.47 3.00 6.81
N PRO A 97 18.87 2.64 8.04
CA PRO A 97 18.08 2.89 9.22
C PRO A 97 17.58 4.35 9.24
N ASP A 98 16.30 4.55 9.55
CA ASP A 98 15.60 5.85 9.60
C ASP A 98 15.54 6.65 8.27
N ALA A 99 16.00 6.09 7.15
CA ALA A 99 15.94 6.79 5.87
C ALA A 99 14.51 6.80 5.30
N ILE A 100 14.08 7.98 4.84
CA ILE A 100 12.81 8.16 4.11
C ILE A 100 12.92 7.87 2.61
N ARG A 101 14.13 7.61 2.10
CA ARG A 101 14.40 7.34 0.68
C ARG A 101 15.19 6.06 0.51
N PRO A 102 14.91 5.27 -0.55
CA PRO A 102 15.63 4.04 -0.82
C PRO A 102 17.07 4.34 -1.21
N SER A 103 18.00 3.54 -0.70
CA SER A 103 19.40 3.54 -1.13
C SER A 103 19.60 2.71 -2.40
N LYS A 104 18.81 1.64 -2.58
CA LYS A 104 18.90 0.75 -3.74
C LYS A 104 17.55 0.10 -4.04
N LEU A 105 17.14 0.09 -5.30
CA LEU A 105 15.99 -0.71 -5.77
C LEU A 105 16.48 -2.12 -6.13
N LEU A 106 15.77 -3.15 -5.67
CA LEU A 106 16.23 -4.54 -5.85
C LEU A 106 15.53 -5.27 -7.00
N LEU A 107 14.27 -4.94 -7.29
CA LEU A 107 13.40 -5.72 -8.18
C LEU A 107 12.55 -4.82 -9.08
N ARG A 108 11.93 -5.45 -10.09
CA ARG A 108 10.86 -4.82 -10.88
C ARG A 108 9.64 -4.46 -10.01
N PRO A 109 8.74 -3.58 -10.48
CA PRO A 109 7.42 -3.41 -9.88
C PRO A 109 6.61 -4.72 -9.86
N PHE A 110 5.81 -4.89 -8.81
CA PHE A 110 4.86 -5.98 -8.61
C PHE A 110 3.44 -5.44 -8.66
N GLY A 111 2.69 -5.82 -9.69
CA GLY A 111 1.31 -5.41 -9.88
C GLY A 111 0.35 -6.02 -8.85
N PRO A 112 -0.91 -5.53 -8.79
CA PRO A 112 -1.93 -6.05 -7.89
C PRO A 112 -2.58 -7.33 -8.42
N THR A 113 -1.77 -8.32 -8.82
CA THR A 113 -2.23 -9.64 -9.29
C THR A 113 -1.85 -10.73 -8.30
N VAL A 114 -2.58 -11.86 -8.29
CA VAL A 114 -2.23 -13.01 -7.43
C VAL A 114 -0.82 -13.51 -7.73
N HIS A 115 -0.45 -13.57 -9.02
CA HIS A 115 0.87 -14.02 -9.46
C HIS A 115 1.98 -13.12 -8.93
N ASP A 116 1.86 -11.81 -9.09
CA ASP A 116 2.87 -10.87 -8.58
C ASP A 116 2.94 -10.86 -7.05
N ARG A 117 1.80 -10.98 -6.35
CA ARG A 117 1.80 -11.06 -4.88
C ARG A 117 2.43 -12.35 -4.38
N ASP A 118 2.21 -13.47 -5.05
CA ASP A 118 2.88 -14.72 -4.68
C ASP A 118 4.38 -14.68 -4.99
N ALA A 119 4.78 -14.13 -6.14
CA ALA A 119 6.19 -13.95 -6.49
C ALA A 119 6.92 -13.07 -5.47
N LEU A 120 6.31 -11.93 -5.10
CA LEU A 120 6.86 -11.04 -4.08
C LEU A 120 6.93 -11.74 -2.72
N ARG A 121 5.85 -12.41 -2.28
CA ARG A 121 5.81 -13.18 -1.02
C ARG A 121 6.94 -14.20 -0.95
N ARG A 122 7.13 -15.02 -1.99
CA ARG A 122 8.19 -16.04 -2.05
C ARG A 122 9.58 -15.42 -2.04
N TRP A 123 9.76 -14.27 -2.70
CA TRP A 123 11.03 -13.58 -2.66
C TRP A 123 11.32 -13.03 -1.25
N ILE A 124 10.37 -12.30 -0.65
CA ILE A 124 10.53 -11.75 0.70
C ILE A 124 10.79 -12.87 1.73
N HIS A 125 10.04 -13.97 1.69
CA HIS A 125 10.25 -15.09 2.61
C HIS A 125 11.66 -15.68 2.54
N ARG A 126 12.31 -15.65 1.36
CA ARG A 126 13.68 -16.17 1.20
C ARG A 126 14.77 -15.20 1.64
N HIS A 127 14.48 -13.89 1.62
CA HIS A 127 15.52 -12.86 1.69
C HIS A 127 15.33 -11.89 2.87
N HIS A 128 14.24 -11.98 3.64
CA HIS A 128 13.99 -11.01 4.71
C HIS A 128 14.96 -11.11 5.89
N ASP A 129 15.65 -12.24 6.04
CA ASP A 129 16.66 -12.47 7.08
C ASP A 129 18.11 -12.36 6.52
N ASP A 130 18.26 -12.01 5.24
CA ASP A 130 19.58 -11.82 4.64
C ASP A 130 20.24 -10.56 5.21
N ASP A 131 21.57 -10.61 5.36
CA ASP A 131 22.36 -9.42 5.68
C ASP A 131 22.55 -8.56 4.42
N PHE A 132 22.08 -7.33 4.47
CA PHE A 132 22.20 -6.33 3.41
C PHE A 132 23.17 -5.22 3.77
N ASP A 133 24.29 -5.54 4.40
CA ASP A 133 25.34 -4.60 4.82
C ASP A 133 24.79 -3.50 5.74
N GLY A 134 23.93 -3.89 6.69
CA GLY A 134 23.26 -2.96 7.61
C GLY A 134 22.12 -2.13 6.98
N LEU A 135 21.70 -2.45 5.74
CA LEU A 135 20.49 -1.89 5.14
C LEU A 135 19.26 -2.71 5.48
N GLU A 136 18.11 -2.04 5.50
CA GLU A 136 16.82 -2.66 5.77
C GLU A 136 16.02 -2.88 4.49
N LEU A 137 15.52 -4.10 4.33
CA LEU A 137 14.60 -4.45 3.27
C LEU A 137 13.20 -3.86 3.55
N ARG A 138 12.66 -3.07 2.62
CA ARG A 138 11.31 -2.49 2.76
C ARG A 138 10.50 -2.62 1.46
N ILE A 139 9.17 -2.63 1.60
CA ILE A 139 8.19 -2.72 0.50
C ILE A 139 7.36 -1.45 0.46
N PHE A 140 7.39 -0.73 -0.66
CA PHE A 140 6.72 0.58 -0.79
C PHE A 140 5.73 0.59 -1.94
N ALA A 141 4.79 1.54 -1.90
CA ALA A 141 3.86 1.77 -3.00
C ALA A 141 4.60 2.45 -4.16
N ASP A 142 4.58 1.83 -5.35
CA ASP A 142 5.22 2.40 -6.53
C ASP A 142 4.24 3.28 -7.29
N ASP A 143 4.10 4.51 -6.81
CA ASP A 143 3.30 5.54 -7.47
C ASP A 143 4.10 6.25 -8.57
N LEU A 144 5.40 5.97 -8.70
CA LEU A 144 6.29 6.58 -9.70
C LEU A 144 6.02 6.11 -11.12
N TYR A 145 5.21 5.06 -11.32
CA TYR A 145 4.71 4.70 -12.66
C TYR A 145 3.91 5.85 -13.31
N LEU A 146 3.41 6.81 -12.52
CA LEU A 146 2.84 8.03 -13.06
C LEU A 146 3.90 9.00 -13.59
N HIS A 147 5.15 8.99 -13.13
CA HIS A 147 6.17 9.91 -13.64
C HIS A 147 6.90 9.43 -14.91
N SER A 148 6.77 8.17 -15.31
CA SER A 148 7.32 7.67 -16.58
C SER A 148 6.33 7.72 -17.75
N ASN A 149 5.06 8.03 -17.51
CA ASN A 149 3.99 8.09 -18.52
C ASN A 149 3.31 9.46 -18.66
N TYR A 150 3.80 10.51 -17.99
CA TYR A 150 3.54 11.87 -18.46
C TYR A 150 4.57 12.19 -19.55
N GLU A 151 4.27 11.73 -20.77
CA GLU A 151 4.51 12.58 -21.92
C GLU A 151 3.91 13.96 -21.60
N LYS A 152 4.67 15.01 -21.90
CA LYS A 152 4.18 16.39 -21.84
C LYS A 152 2.75 16.45 -22.41
N PRO A 153 1.76 17.06 -21.73
CA PRO A 153 0.58 17.48 -22.46
C PRO A 153 1.06 18.41 -23.59
N PRO A 154 0.49 18.29 -24.79
CA PRO A 154 0.85 19.18 -25.88
C PRO A 154 0.48 20.59 -25.44
N PHE A 155 1.47 21.49 -25.44
CA PHE A 155 1.48 22.90 -25.85
C PHE A 155 2.75 23.55 -25.29
#